data_AF-A0A4P6X764-F1
#
_entry.id   AF-A0A4P6X764-F1
#
_cell.length_a   1.000
_cell.length_b   1.000
_cell.length_c   1.000
_cell.angle_alpha   90.00
_cell.angle_beta   90.00
_cell.angle_gamma   90.00
#
_symmetry.space_group_name_H-M   'P 1'
#
loop_
_entity.id
_entity.type
_entity.pdbx_description
1 polymer ?
#
loop_
_entity_poly.entity_id
_entity_poly.type
_entity_poly.pdbx_seq_one_letter_code
_entity_poly.pdbx_strand_id
1 'polypeptide(L)' 'MWTKISSLFVIKTKFEAFAVIYALALGAVERGVHYLSQYPGIGGWLLFAVCPIAVFMAGARILDSVERNAEA' A
#
# COMPACT_ATOMS: atom_id res chain seq x y z
N MET A 1 -20.41 -20.07 -6.93
CA MET A 1 -19.98 -18.81 -7.61
C MET A 1 -19.33 -17.81 -6.65
N TRP A 2 -19.78 -17.67 -5.40
CA TRP A 2 -19.21 -16.75 -4.40
C TRP A 2 -17.74 -16.98 -4.02
N THR A 3 -17.26 -18.23 -4.11
CA THR A 3 -15.87 -18.59 -3.76
C THR A 3 -14.83 -17.98 -4.72
N LYS A 4 -15.18 -17.75 -5.99
CA LYS A 4 -14.29 -17.12 -6.99
C LYS A 4 -14.15 -15.60 -6.80
N ILE A 5 -15.16 -14.96 -6.21
CA ILE A 5 -15.09 -13.52 -5.87
C ILE A 5 -14.17 -13.35 -4.66
N SER A 6 -14.26 -14.24 -3.67
CA SER A 6 -13.38 -14.22 -2.51
C SER A 6 -11.91 -14.43 -2.88
N SER A 7 -11.60 -15.21 -3.92
CA SER A 7 -10.20 -15.41 -4.36
C SER A 7 -9.56 -14.17 -4.97
N LEU A 8 -10.35 -13.17 -5.39
CA LEU A 8 -9.82 -11.92 -5.93
C LEU A 8 -9.24 -11.01 -4.83
N PHE A 9 -9.64 -11.21 -3.58
CA PHE A 9 -9.10 -10.53 -2.39
C PHE A 9 -7.95 -11.30 -1.74
N VAL A 10 -7.56 -12.44 -2.29
CA VAL A 10 -6.46 -13.25 -1.78
C VAL A 10 -5.24 -13.04 -2.66
N ILE A 11 -4.19 -12.48 -2.07
CA ILE A 11 -2.91 -12.25 -2.74
C ILE A 11 -2.19 -13.60 -2.80
N LYS A 12 -2.03 -14.18 -3.99
CA LYS A 12 -1.37 -15.48 -4.17
C LYS A 12 0.06 -15.37 -4.65
N THR A 13 0.36 -14.36 -5.46
CA THR A 13 1.66 -14.24 -6.12
C THR A 13 2.44 -13.03 -5.64
N LYS A 14 3.78 -13.09 -5.72
CA LYS A 14 4.64 -11.95 -5.45
C LYS A 14 4.29 -10.75 -6.36
N PHE A 15 3.89 -11.01 -7.61
CA PHE A 15 3.47 -9.98 -8.56
C PHE A 15 2.19 -9.26 -8.12
N GLU A 16 1.16 -9.99 -7.68
CA GLU A 16 -0.06 -9.39 -7.12
C GLU A 16 0.24 -8.55 -5.88
N ALA A 17 1.13 -9.02 -5.01
CA ALA A 17 1.59 -8.26 -3.84
C ALA A 17 2.21 -6.92 -4.26
N PHE A 18 3.14 -6.92 -5.23
CA PHE A 18 3.73 -5.70 -5.75
C PHE A 18 2.70 -4.77 -6.42
N ALA A 19 1.73 -5.32 -7.15
CA ALA A 19 0.65 -4.53 -7.76
C ALA A 19 -0.22 -3.83 -6.71
N VAL A 20 -0.56 -4.52 -5.61
CA VAL A 20 -1.31 -3.94 -4.49
C VAL A 20 -0.49 -2.87 -3.78
N ILE A 21 0.78 -3.13 -3.48
CA ILE A 21 1.67 -2.15 -2.83
C ILE A 21 1.82 -0.91 -3.71
N TYR A 22 1.96 -1.07 -5.02
CA TYR A 22 2.01 0.03 -5.97
C TYR A 22 0.71 0.86 -5.98
N ALA A 23 -0.46 0.20 -5.99
CA ALA A 23 -1.75 0.90 -5.91
C ALA A 23 -1.90 1.69 -4.60
N LEU A 24 -1.47 1.12 -3.46
CA LEU A 24 -1.44 1.81 -2.17
C LEU A 24 -0.49 3.00 -2.17
N ALA A 25 0.70 2.85 -2.75
CA ALA A 25 1.69 3.91 -2.87
C ALA A 25 1.16 5.08 -3.72
N LEU A 26 0.55 4.79 -4.87
CA LEU A 26 -0.04 5.80 -5.75
C LEU A 26 -1.09 6.64 -5.01
N GLY A 27 -2.04 5.99 -4.33
CA GLY A 27 -3.07 6.70 -3.56
C GLY A 27 -2.52 7.49 -2.37
N ALA A 28 -1.48 7.00 -1.71
CA ALA A 28 -0.81 7.70 -0.60
C ALA A 28 -0.08 8.96 -1.09
N VAL A 29 0.57 8.92 -2.25
CA VAL A 29 1.25 10.07 -2.86
C VAL A 29 0.24 11.12 -3.29
N GLU A 30 -0.87 10.72 -3.93
CA GLU A 30 -1.91 11.65 -4.38
C GLU A 30 -2.58 12.36 -3.19
N ARG A 31 -2.90 11.63 -2.12
CA ARG A 31 -3.32 12.19 -0.82
C ARG A 31 -2.26 13.13 -0.24
N GLY A 32 -0.99 12.73 -0.27
CA GLY A 32 0.12 13.52 0.21
C GLY A 32 0.21 14.88 -0.48
N VAL A 33 0.15 14.90 -1.81
CA VAL A 33 0.19 16.14 -2.61
C VAL A 33 -0.98 17.06 -2.25
N HIS A 34 -2.13 16.47 -1.94
CA HIS A 34 -3.28 17.24 -1.46
C HIS A 34 -3.00 17.91 -0.10
N TYR A 35 -2.26 17.28 0.82
CA TYR A 35 -1.84 17.90 2.07
C TYR A 35 -0.86 19.08 1.88
N LEU A 36 0.03 19.03 0.87
CA LEU A 36 0.89 20.16 0.52
C LEU A 36 0.07 21.38 0.05
N SER A 37 -1.03 21.13 -0.67
CA SER A 37 -1.90 22.20 -1.17
C SER A 37 -2.78 22.81 -0.07
N GLN A 38 -3.26 21.99 0.88
CA GLN A 38 -4.12 22.45 1.97
C GLN A 38 -3.35 23.08 3.14
N TYR A 39 -2.14 22.60 3.43
CA TYR A 39 -1.34 23.04 4.56
C TYR A 39 0.02 23.56 4.08
N PRO A 40 0.11 24.82 3.62
CA PRO A 40 1.37 25.40 3.18
C PRO A 40 2.34 25.51 4.36
N GLY A 41 3.54 24.93 4.21
CA GLY A 41 4.61 24.97 5.20
C GLY A 41 5.15 23.59 5.57
N ILE A 42 5.91 23.52 6.66
CA ILE A 42 6.61 22.30 7.12
C ILE A 42 5.61 21.20 7.51
N GLY A 43 4.42 21.57 8.01
CA GLY A 43 3.38 20.63 8.40
C GLY A 43 2.85 19.78 7.23
N GLY A 44 2.66 20.38 6.06
CA GLY A 44 2.23 19.65 4.85
C GLY A 44 3.27 18.63 4.39
N TRP A 45 4.56 18.98 4.44
CA TRP A 45 5.66 18.06 4.11
C TRP A 45 5.80 16.91 5.11
N LEU A 46 5.55 17.17 6.40
CA LEU A 46 5.58 16.15 7.44
C LEU A 46 4.43 15.15 7.25
N LEU A 47 3.22 15.65 6.98
CA LEU A 47 2.06 14.81 6.64
C LEU A 47 2.26 14.04 5.35
N PHE A 48 2.86 14.66 4.33
CA PHE A 48 3.24 14.00 3.09
C PHE A 48 4.22 12.85 3.33
N ALA A 49 5.24 13.05 4.17
CA ALA A 49 6.25 12.03 4.44
C ALA A 49 5.70 10.83 5.23
N VAL A 50 4.73 11.05 6.13
CA VAL A 50 4.09 9.98 6.91
C VAL A 50 3.27 9.02 6.04
N CYS A 51 2.62 9.52 4.98
CA CYS A 51 1.82 8.69 4.06
C CYS A 51 2.59 7.51 3.41
N PRO A 52 3.74 7.72 2.73
CA PRO A 52 4.53 6.62 2.18
C PRO A 52 5.19 5.77 3.26
N ILE A 53 5.54 6.31 4.43
CA ILE A 53 6.07 5.51 5.57
C ILE A 53 5.05 4.44 6.00
N ALA A 54 3.76 4.80 6.07
CA ALA A 54 2.70 3.83 6.35
C ALA A 54 2.61 2.74 5.27
N VAL A 55 2.78 3.10 3.99
CA VAL A 55 2.78 2.14 2.88
C VAL A 55 3.97 1.20 2.94
N PHE A 56 5.15 1.65 3.36
CA PHE A 56 6.31 0.76 3.54
C PHE A 56 6.07 -0.30 4.61
N MET A 57 5.47 0.07 5.75
CA MET A 57 5.10 -0.89 6.80
C MET A 57 4.05 -1.90 6.31
N ALA A 58 3.03 -1.42 5.60
CA ALA A 58 2.01 -2.27 5.01
C ALA A 58 2.60 -3.21 3.93
N GLY A 59 3.47 -2.69 3.07
CA GLY A 59 4.11 -3.45 2.00
C GLY A 59 5.04 -4.54 2.54
N ALA A 60 5.82 -4.25 3.58
CA ALA A 60 6.63 -5.25 4.26
C ALA A 60 5.76 -6.40 4.79
N ARG A 61 4.61 -6.10 5.41
CA ARG A 61 3.70 -7.12 5.95
C ARG A 61 3.00 -7.94 4.88
N ILE A 62 2.63 -7.31 3.76
CA ILE A 62 2.05 -7.99 2.60
C ILE A 62 3.09 -8.96 2.00
N LEU A 63 4.32 -8.50 1.81
CA LEU A 63 5.38 -9.31 1.22
C LEU A 63 5.74 -10.51 2.12
N ASP A 64 5.89 -10.27 3.43
CA ASP A 64 6.11 -11.29 4.46
C ASP A 64 4.99 -12.34 4.47
N SER A 65 3.74 -11.91 4.31
CA SER A 65 2.59 -12.83 4.24
C SER A 65 2.58 -13.69 2.97
N VAL A 66 3.02 -13.13 1.83
CA VAL A 66 3.11 -13.88 0.57
C VAL A 66 4.28 -14.86 0.58
N GLU A 67 5.42 -14.47 1.16
CA GLU A 67 6.59 -15.34 1.33
C GLU A 67 6.26 -16.54 2.21
N ARG A 68 5.62 -16.31 3.36
CA ARG A 68 5.22 -17.38 4.29
C ARG A 68 4.19 -18.36 3.69
N ASN A 69 3.37 -17.91 2.75
CA ASN A 69 2.43 -18.77 2.01
C ASN A 69 3.09 -19.51 0.84
N ALA A 70 4.25 -19.04 0.36
CA ALA A 70 5.01 -19.73 -0.68
C ALA A 70 5.89 -20.86 -0.10
N GLU A 71 6.24 -20.78 1.18
CA GLU A 71 7.04 -21.77 1.91
C GLU A 71 6.19 -22.90 2.56
N ALA A 72 4.87 -22.70 2.69
CA ALA A 72 3.91 -23.65 3.28
C ALA A 72 3.23 -24.53 2.23
#